data_AF-A0A699SZH6-F1
#
_entry.id   AF-A0A699SZH6-F1
#
_cell.length_a   1.000
_cell.length_b   1.000
_cell.length_c   1.000
_cell.angle_alpha   90.00
_cell.angle_beta   90.00
_cell.angle_gamma   90.00
#
_symmetry.space_group_name_H-M   'P 1'
#
loop_
_entity.id
_entity.type
_entity.pdbx_description
1 polymer ?
#
loop_
_entity_poly.entity_id
_entity_poly.type
_entity_poly.pdbx_seq_one_letter_code
_entity_poly.pdbx_strand_id
1 'polypeptide(L)' 'VSHIRQFCSTARIETTKEGTQILATVYGIHRTITESSLRRNLKLQDEEGISSLPDTELFENLTLMGYNISPT' A
#
# COMPACT_ATOMS: atom_id res chain seq x y z
N VAL A 1 1.97 -14.89 -13.66
CA VAL A 1 2.49 -13.88 -12.71
C VAL A 1 1.59 -13.86 -11.48
N SER A 2 2.15 -13.91 -10.27
CA SER A 2 1.37 -13.81 -9.03
C SER A 2 0.74 -12.41 -8.89
N HIS A 3 -0.47 -12.34 -8.35
CA HIS A 3 -1.19 -11.08 -8.09
C HIS A 3 -0.37 -10.09 -7.26
N ILE A 4 0.37 -10.61 -6.27
CA ILE A 4 1.23 -9.80 -5.40
C ILE A 4 2.39 -9.20 -6.20
N ARG A 5 3.01 -9.97 -7.11
CA ARG A 5 4.08 -9.43 -7.98
C ARG A 5 3.55 -8.34 -8.89
N GLN A 6 2.39 -8.56 -9.53
CA GLN A 6 1.80 -7.55 -10.40
C GLN A 6 1.39 -6.29 -9.63
N PHE A 7 0.81 -6.46 -8.44
CA PHE A 7 0.51 -5.37 -7.52
C PHE A 7 1.77 -4.56 -7.23
N CYS A 8 2.83 -5.18 -6.73
CA CYS A 8 4.05 -4.49 -6.36
C CYS A 8 4.79 -3.83 -7.52
N SER A 9 4.79 -4.42 -8.72
CA SER A 9 5.42 -3.81 -9.91
C SER A 9 4.69 -2.58 -10.44
N THR A 10 3.41 -2.42 -10.08
CA THR A 10 2.56 -1.31 -10.55
C THR A 10 2.12 -0.36 -9.45
N ALA A 11 2.41 -0.71 -8.19
CA ALA A 11 2.07 0.08 -7.03
C ALA A 11 2.83 1.41 -7.05
N ARG A 12 2.10 2.50 -6.82
CA ARG A 12 2.66 3.83 -6.59
C ARG A 12 1.86 4.53 -5.48
N ILE A 13 2.54 5.40 -4.75
CA ILE A 13 1.91 6.23 -3.73
C ILE A 13 1.37 7.50 -4.40
N GLU A 14 0.20 7.93 -3.96
CA GLU A 14 -0.40 9.21 -4.31
C GLU A 14 -0.91 9.88 -3.03
N THR A 15 -0.55 11.14 -2.85
CA THR A 15 -1.06 11.97 -1.75
C THR A 15 -2.12 12.91 -2.33
N THR A 16 -3.35 12.78 -1.84
CA THR A 16 -4.47 13.65 -2.22
C THR A 16 -4.87 14.53 -1.04
N LYS A 17 -5.93 15.33 -1.19
CA LYS A 17 -6.47 16.14 -0.08
C LYS A 17 -7.12 15.27 1.00
N GLU A 18 -7.51 14.05 0.64
CA GLU A 18 -8.22 13.08 1.46
C GLU A 18 -7.27 12.11 2.18
N GLY A 19 -5.96 12.17 1.92
CA GLY A 19 -4.93 11.36 2.56
C GLY A 19 -3.99 10.66 1.58
N THR A 20 -3.21 9.71 2.09
CA THR A 20 -2.28 8.90 1.28
C THR A 20 -2.95 7.62 0.81
N GLN A 21 -2.76 7.29 -0.48
CA GLN A 21 -3.30 6.07 -1.09
C GLN A 21 -2.26 5.37 -1.97
N ILE A 22 -2.41 4.06 -2.11
CA ILE A 22 -1.65 3.26 -3.08
C ILE A 22 -2.55 2.99 -4.29
N LEU A 23 -2.03 3.34 -5.47
CA LEU A 23 -2.60 2.98 -6.74
C LEU A 23 -1.82 1.82 -7.35
N ALA A 24 -2.50 0.79 -7.82
CA ALA A 24 -1.87 -0.33 -8.52
C ALA A 24 -2.77 -0.86 -9.65
N THR A 25 -2.19 -1.62 -10.58
CA THR A 25 -2.92 -2.28 -11.66
C THR A 25 -2.70 -3.78 -11.59
N VAL A 26 -3.74 -4.52 -11.17
CA VAL A 26 -3.70 -5.99 -11.06
C VAL A 26 -4.70 -6.57 -12.06
N TYR A 27 -4.24 -7.45 -12.95
CA TYR A 27 -4.99 -7.94 -14.12
C TYR A 27 -5.62 -6.85 -15.00
N GLY A 28 -4.93 -5.72 -15.18
CA GLY A 28 -5.47 -4.59 -15.94
C GLY A 28 -6.59 -3.83 -15.21
N ILE A 29 -6.91 -4.20 -13.97
CA ILE A 29 -7.89 -3.51 -13.14
C ILE A 29 -7.14 -2.53 -12.22
N HIS A 30 -7.54 -1.27 -12.25
CA HIS A 30 -7.06 -0.27 -11.30
C HIS A 30 -7.57 -0.56 -9.89
N ARG A 31 -6.65 -0.56 -8.94
CA ARG A 31 -6.90 -0.74 -7.51
C ARG A 31 -6.42 0.49 -6.77
N THR A 32 -7.27 0.99 -5.90
CA THR A 32 -6.96 2.04 -4.94
C THR A 32 -7.04 1.42 -3.55
N ILE A 33 -5.97 1.55 -2.78
CA ILE A 33 -5.91 1.10 -1.40
C ILE A 33 -5.67 2.35 -0.55
N THR A 34 -6.67 2.73 0.23
CA THR A 34 -6.55 3.81 1.20
C THR A 34 -5.83 3.33 2.46
N GLU A 35 -5.19 4.26 3.16
CA GLU A 35 -4.62 4.01 4.48
C GLU A 35 -5.63 3.39 5.46
N SER A 36 -6.85 3.93 5.50
CA SER A 36 -7.95 3.41 6.33
C SER A 36 -8.28 1.95 6.01
N SER A 37 -8.22 1.56 4.73
CA SER A 37 -8.43 0.18 4.30
C SER A 37 -7.30 -0.73 4.79
N LEU A 38 -6.04 -0.27 4.76
CA LEU A 38 -4.90 -1.04 5.30
C LEU A 38 -5.02 -1.21 6.81
N ARG A 39 -5.26 -0.12 7.55
CA ARG A 39 -5.43 -0.15 9.01
C ARG A 39 -6.54 -1.12 9.42
N ARG A 40 -7.71 -1.05 8.78
CA ARG A 40 -8.84 -1.96 9.05
C ARG A 40 -8.53 -3.43 8.75
N ASN A 41 -7.89 -3.73 7.62
CA ASN A 41 -7.60 -5.12 7.24
C ASN A 41 -6.45 -5.73 8.07
N LEU A 42 -5.48 -4.91 8.46
CA LEU A 42 -4.35 -5.33 9.30
C LEU A 42 -4.65 -5.21 10.80
N LYS A 43 -5.83 -4.69 11.17
CA LYS A 43 -6.25 -4.44 12.55
C LYS A 43 -5.28 -3.53 13.32
N LEU A 44 -4.75 -2.52 12.64
CA LEU A 44 -4.00 -1.43 13.26
C LEU A 44 -4.99 -0.46 13.93
N GLN A 45 -4.60 0.15 15.04
CA GLN A 45 -5.41 1.21 15.66
C GLN A 45 -5.42 2.43 14.73
N ASP A 46 -6.58 3.05 14.61
CA ASP A 46 -6.82 4.24 13.79
C ASP A 46 -6.37 5.52 14.52
N GLU A 47 -6.57 6.67 13.88
CA GLU A 47 -6.10 7.98 14.40
C GLU A 47 -6.60 8.32 15.81
N GLU A 48 -7.69 7.71 16.30
CA GLU A 48 -8.26 8.02 17.62
C GLU A 48 -7.70 7.13 18.76
N GLY A 49 -6.75 6.25 18.48
CA GLY A 49 -6.24 5.30 19.48
C GLY A 49 -4.83 4.76 19.23
N ILE A 50 -3.90 5.58 18.74
CA ILE A 50 -2.44 5.39 18.60
C ILE A 50 -1.92 3.92 18.56
N SER A 51 -1.61 3.40 17.36
CA SER A 51 -0.67 2.27 17.19
C SER A 51 0.47 2.53 16.17
N SER A 52 1.64 2.78 16.75
CA SER A 52 3.00 2.27 16.46
C SER A 52 3.67 2.26 15.07
N LEU A 53 3.07 2.66 13.95
CA LEU A 53 3.87 2.91 12.73
C LEU A 53 3.56 4.30 12.16
N PRO A 54 4.58 5.15 11.94
CA PRO A 54 4.42 6.36 11.15
C PRO A 54 3.86 5.98 9.77
N ASP A 55 2.78 6.61 9.35
CA ASP A 55 2.09 6.27 8.09
C ASP A 55 3.04 6.34 6.89
N THR A 56 3.94 7.32 6.90
CA THR A 56 5.01 7.47 5.90
C THR A 56 5.90 6.23 5.81
N GLU A 57 6.29 5.64 6.94
CA GLU A 57 7.17 4.46 7.00
C GLU A 57 6.46 3.19 6.51
N LEU A 58 5.15 3.06 6.75
CA LEU A 58 4.35 1.96 6.22
C LEU A 58 4.32 1.99 4.68
N PHE A 59 3.99 3.15 4.10
CA PHE A 59 3.92 3.30 2.64
C PHE A 59 5.30 3.17 1.98
N GLU A 60 6.36 3.67 2.60
CA GLU A 60 7.75 3.47 2.14
C GLU A 60 8.13 1.98 2.13
N ASN A 61 7.86 1.25 3.21
CA ASN A 61 8.17 -0.18 3.30
C ASN A 61 7.36 -1.04 2.31
N LEU A 62 6.09 -0.67 2.05
CA LEU A 62 5.28 -1.29 1.00
C LEU A 62 5.88 -1.06 -0.40
N THR A 63 6.43 0.13 -0.65
CA THR A 63 7.15 0.43 -1.90
C THR A 63 8.43 -0.40 -2.03
N LEU A 64 9.17 -0.58 -0.93
CA LEU A 64 10.39 -1.39 -0.89
C LEU A 64 10.15 -2.89 -1.13
N MET A 65 8.98 -3.43 -0.75
CA MET A 65 8.63 -4.82 -1.07
C MET A 65 8.63 -5.09 -2.59
N GLY A 66 8.35 -4.08 -3.43
CA GLY A 66 8.38 -4.23 -4.88
C GLY A 66 9.77 -4.41 -5.50
N TYR A 67 10.84 -4.05 -4.78
CA TYR A 67 12.22 -4.22 -5.26
C TYR A 67 12.81 -5.60 -4.94
N ASN A 68 12.29 -6.31 -3.92
CA ASN A 68 12.78 -7.65 -3.52
C ASN A 68 12.19 -8.81 -4.34
N ILE A 69 11.21 -8.54 -5.20
CA ILE A 69 10.65 -9.49 -6.18
C ILE A 69 11.30 -9.24 -7.54
N SER A 70 12.63 -9.38 -7.57
CA SER A 70 13.37 -9.50 -8.83
C SER A 70 12.74 -10.61 -9.69
N PRO A 71 12.61 -10.41 -11.02
CA PRO A 71 12.29 -11.48 -11.93
C PRO A 71 13.51 -12.40 -12.03
N THR A 72 13.42 -13.60 -11.45
CA THR A 72 14.05 -14.76 -12.07
C THR A 72 13.25 -15.18 -13.29
#